data_AF-A0A350P6S8-F1
#
_entry.id   AF-A0A350P6S8-F1
#
_cell.length_a   1.000
_cell.length_b   1.000
_cell.length_c   1.000
_cell.angle_alpha   90.00
_cell.angle_beta   90.00
_cell.angle_gamma   90.00
#
_symmetry.space_group_name_H-M   'P 1'
#
loop_
_entity.id
_entity.type
_entity.pdbx_description
1 polymer ?
#
loop_
_entity_poly.entity_id
_entity_poly.type
_entity_poly.pdbx_seq_one_letter_code
_entity_poly.pdbx_strand_id
1 'polypeptide(L)'
;AELAAQVSAVKIDFATNQQALAPSQTQTLEDLTLLLKQLQDVAQQLNLTFAVFVMGASDNSGTPTRNLELSRARAKNVSEALINMGINEDVLFPIGLGQVSLQEASMGRTVFINVLVSQRSSNEGETP
;
A
#
# COMPACT_ATOMS: atom_id res chain seq x y z
N ALA A 1 0.59 -17.46 0.30
CA ALA A 1 -0.70 -17.01 0.86
C ALA A 1 -0.51 -16.31 2.21
N GLU A 2 0.21 -16.91 3.16
CA GLU A 2 0.43 -16.33 4.50
C GLU A 2 1.16 -14.98 4.47
N LEU A 3 2.27 -14.86 3.73
CA LEU A 3 3.04 -13.62 3.69
C LEU A 3 2.26 -12.45 3.06
N ALA A 4 1.49 -12.70 2.00
CA ALA A 4 0.59 -11.72 1.40
C ALA A 4 -0.50 -11.24 2.40
N ALA A 5 -0.98 -12.14 3.27
CA ALA A 5 -1.91 -11.79 4.33
C ALA A 5 -1.24 -10.95 5.43
N GLN A 6 0.02 -11.26 5.79
CA GLN A 6 0.79 -10.45 6.74
C GLN A 6 1.02 -9.03 6.23
N VAL A 7 1.41 -8.88 4.95
CA VAL A 7 1.54 -7.55 4.32
C VAL A 7 0.18 -6.83 4.33
N SER A 8 -0.90 -7.53 3.96
CA SER A 8 -2.24 -6.92 3.91
C SER A 8 -2.82 -6.55 5.29
N ALA A 9 -2.26 -7.10 6.37
CA ALA A 9 -2.64 -6.75 7.74
C ALA A 9 -2.01 -5.43 8.21
N VAL A 10 -0.97 -4.94 7.53
CA VAL A 10 -0.30 -3.68 7.87
C VAL A 10 -1.21 -2.50 7.59
N LYS A 11 -1.21 -1.57 8.54
CA LYS A 11 -1.92 -0.28 8.47
C LYS A 11 -0.95 0.82 8.85
N ILE A 12 -1.01 1.94 8.14
CA ILE A 12 -0.16 3.10 8.40
C ILE A 12 -1.06 4.29 8.72
N ASP A 13 -0.90 4.84 9.92
CA ASP A 13 -1.76 5.90 10.42
C ASP A 13 -1.20 7.30 10.11
N PHE A 14 -2.12 8.23 9.85
CA PHE A 14 -1.82 9.62 9.60
C PHE A 14 -2.50 10.53 10.62
N ALA A 15 -1.77 11.57 11.04
CA ALA A 15 -2.33 12.62 11.87
C ALA A 15 -3.42 13.41 11.12
N THR A 16 -4.29 14.06 11.89
CA THR A 16 -5.39 14.88 11.35
C THR A 16 -4.88 15.94 10.37
N ASN A 17 -5.49 16.01 9.19
CA ASN A 17 -5.11 16.90 8.10
C ASN A 17 -3.65 16.79 7.59
N GLN A 18 -2.92 15.77 8.01
CA GLN A 18 -1.56 15.53 7.54
C GLN A 18 -1.52 14.50 6.43
N GLN A 19 -0.60 14.73 5.49
CA GLN A 19 -0.22 13.77 4.45
C GLN A 19 1.19 13.22 4.65
N ALA A 20 2.00 13.85 5.51
CA ALA A 20 3.35 13.40 5.80
C ALA A 20 3.34 12.19 6.74
N LEU A 21 4.26 11.25 6.50
CA LEU A 21 4.52 10.14 7.41
C LEU A 21 5.09 10.68 8.72
N ALA A 22 4.50 10.28 9.84
CA ALA A 22 5.03 10.63 11.15
C ALA A 22 6.26 9.77 11.47
N PRO A 23 7.25 10.28 12.23
CA PRO A 23 8.38 9.46 12.69
C PRO A 23 7.98 8.21 13.49
N SER A 24 6.80 8.22 14.12
CA SER A 24 6.24 7.07 14.81
C SER A 24 5.86 5.90 13.88
N GLN A 25 5.72 6.15 12.56
CA GLN A 25 5.41 5.13 11.56
C GLN A 25 6.67 4.51 10.93
N THR A 26 7.87 4.98 11.29
CA THR A 26 9.13 4.50 10.69
C THR A 26 9.30 3.00 10.88
N GLN A 27 9.13 2.48 12.11
CA GLN A 27 9.26 1.04 12.37
C GLN A 27 8.25 0.22 11.55
N THR A 28 7.00 0.69 11.45
CA THR A 28 5.96 0.03 10.65
C THR A 28 6.32 -0.04 9.16
N LEU A 29 6.95 1.01 8.62
CA LEU A 29 7.44 1.03 7.23
C LEU A 29 8.63 0.09 7.03
N GLU A 30 9.55 0.02 7.98
CA GLU A 30 10.68 -0.91 7.94
C GLU A 30 10.20 -2.37 7.97
N ASP A 31 9.26 -2.68 8.87
CA ASP A 31 8.66 -4.02 8.98
C ASP A 31 7.91 -4.39 7.69
N LEU A 32 7.11 -3.47 7.14
CA LEU A 32 6.42 -3.66 5.87
C LEU A 32 7.41 -3.90 4.73
N THR A 33 8.51 -3.13 4.69
CA THR A 33 9.57 -3.29 3.68
C THR A 33 10.19 -4.68 3.77
N LEU A 34 10.47 -5.17 4.98
CA LEU A 34 11.02 -6.51 5.17
C LEU A 34 10.06 -7.59 4.65
N LEU A 35 8.77 -7.48 4.97
CA LEU A 35 7.74 -8.41 4.49
C LEU A 35 7.61 -8.39 2.96
N LEU A 36 7.67 -7.19 2.35
CA LEU A 36 7.59 -7.05 0.89
C LEU A 36 8.83 -7.63 0.18
N LYS A 37 10.03 -7.47 0.76
CA LYS A 37 11.26 -8.10 0.24
C LYS A 37 11.17 -9.62 0.30
N GLN A 38 10.73 -10.16 1.44
CA GLN A 38 10.48 -11.60 1.56
C GLN A 38 9.43 -12.09 0.56
N LEU A 39 8.38 -11.30 0.31
CA LEU A 39 7.34 -11.65 -0.66
C LEU A 39 7.89 -11.68 -2.07
N GLN A 40 8.75 -10.72 -2.42
CA GLN A 40 9.44 -10.69 -3.70
C GLN A 40 10.32 -11.91 -3.90
N ASP A 41 11.12 -12.29 -2.90
CA ASP A 41 12.00 -13.46 -2.95
C ASP A 41 11.20 -14.76 -3.16
N VAL A 42 10.11 -14.95 -2.39
CA VAL A 42 9.23 -16.11 -2.51
C VAL A 42 8.52 -16.12 -3.86
N ALA A 43 8.01 -14.97 -4.32
CA ALA A 43 7.34 -14.88 -5.61
C ALA A 43 8.30 -15.24 -6.76
N GLN A 44 9.57 -14.82 -6.68
CA GLN A 44 10.59 -15.18 -7.66
C GLN A 44 10.85 -16.69 -7.68
N GLN A 45 11.04 -17.31 -6.51
CA GLN A 45 11.29 -18.75 -6.39
C GLN A 45 10.15 -19.62 -6.93
N LEU A 46 8.91 -19.13 -6.80
CA LEU A 46 7.70 -19.85 -7.19
C LEU A 46 7.17 -19.45 -8.57
N ASN A 47 7.90 -18.62 -9.32
CA ASN A 47 7.48 -18.03 -10.60
C ASN A 47 6.10 -17.34 -10.54
N LEU A 48 5.85 -16.63 -9.44
CA LEU A 48 4.67 -15.80 -9.24
C LEU A 48 4.98 -14.34 -9.60
N THR A 49 3.91 -13.58 -9.77
CA THR A 49 3.91 -12.11 -9.79
C THR A 49 2.94 -11.58 -8.75
N PHE A 50 3.15 -10.36 -8.28
CA PHE A 50 2.24 -9.73 -7.33
C PHE A 50 2.11 -8.22 -7.59
N ALA A 51 1.00 -7.66 -7.13
CA ALA A 51 0.72 -6.24 -7.10
C ALA A 51 0.32 -5.83 -5.68
N VAL A 52 0.81 -4.69 -5.22
CA VAL A 52 0.58 -4.13 -3.89
C VAL A 52 -0.23 -2.86 -4.04
N PHE A 53 -1.50 -2.91 -3.66
CA PHE A 53 -2.37 -1.76 -3.60
C PHE A 53 -2.15 -1.01 -2.29
N VAL A 54 -1.68 0.22 -2.41
CA VAL A 54 -1.45 1.12 -1.27
C VAL A 54 -2.63 2.09 -1.22
N MET A 55 -3.60 1.81 -0.36
CA MET A 55 -4.92 2.44 -0.40
C MET A 55 -5.11 3.41 0.76
N GLY A 56 -5.04 4.71 0.48
CA GLY A 56 -5.29 5.75 1.47
C GLY A 56 -6.79 5.98 1.65
N ALA A 57 -7.22 6.16 2.89
CA ALA A 57 -8.54 6.68 3.24
C ALA A 57 -8.43 8.04 3.94
N SER A 58 -9.58 8.71 4.04
CA SER A 58 -9.82 9.82 4.96
C SER A 58 -11.07 9.57 5.78
N ASP A 59 -11.14 10.22 6.94
CA ASP A 59 -12.37 10.32 7.72
C ASP A 59 -13.40 11.24 7.03
N ASN A 60 -14.58 11.36 7.61
CA ASN A 60 -15.70 12.11 7.04
C ASN A 60 -15.68 13.61 7.35
N SER A 61 -14.61 14.13 7.97
CA SER A 61 -14.49 15.56 8.26
C SER A 61 -14.03 16.35 7.01
N GLY A 62 -14.56 17.56 6.80
CA GLY A 62 -14.20 18.39 5.64
C GLY A 62 -14.87 17.97 4.33
N THR A 63 -14.37 18.45 3.19
CA THR A 63 -15.01 18.25 1.87
C THR A 63 -14.60 16.92 1.23
N PRO A 64 -15.48 16.28 0.43
CA PRO A 64 -15.13 15.05 -0.28
C PRO A 64 -13.92 15.21 -1.21
N THR A 65 -13.83 16.32 -1.95
CA THR A 65 -12.69 16.63 -2.82
C THR A 65 -11.38 16.70 -2.05
N ARG A 66 -11.35 17.42 -0.92
CA ARG A 66 -10.16 17.54 -0.08
C ARG A 66 -9.72 16.20 0.49
N ASN A 67 -10.68 15.36 0.87
CA ASN A 67 -10.40 14.04 1.40
C ASN A 67 -9.87 13.08 0.34
N LEU A 68 -10.38 13.16 -0.88
CA LEU A 68 -9.82 12.41 -2.00
C LEU A 68 -8.36 12.81 -2.26
N GLU A 69 -8.04 14.10 -2.31
CA GLU A 69 -6.67 14.58 -2.46
C GLU A 69 -5.74 14.10 -1.33
N LEU A 70 -6.16 14.26 -0.08
CA LEU A 70 -5.38 13.83 1.08
C LEU A 70 -5.13 12.33 1.08
N SER A 71 -6.16 11.54 0.84
CA SER A 71 -6.04 10.08 0.80
C SER A 71 -5.09 9.60 -0.31
N ARG A 72 -5.14 10.22 -1.50
CA ARG A 72 -4.19 9.98 -2.60
C ARG A 72 -2.76 10.35 -2.22
N ALA A 73 -2.57 11.53 -1.60
CA ALA A 73 -1.26 12.00 -1.19
C ALA A 73 -0.62 11.07 -0.15
N ARG A 74 -1.39 10.57 0.82
CA ARG A 74 -0.91 9.60 1.82
C ARG A 74 -0.45 8.29 1.18
N ALA A 75 -1.25 7.73 0.29
CA ALA A 75 -0.90 6.52 -0.45
C ALA A 75 0.39 6.70 -1.26
N LYS A 76 0.53 7.85 -1.94
CA LYS A 76 1.74 8.21 -2.68
C LYS A 76 2.96 8.31 -1.77
N ASN A 77 2.84 8.99 -0.64
CA ASN A 77 3.96 9.16 0.29
C ASN A 77 4.42 7.83 0.92
N VAL A 78 3.49 6.90 1.20
CA VAL A 78 3.84 5.53 1.60
C VAL A 78 4.59 4.82 0.49
N SER A 79 4.09 4.89 -0.75
CA SER A 79 4.74 4.23 -1.90
C SER A 79 6.15 4.78 -2.14
N GLU A 80 6.33 6.10 -2.08
CA GLU A 80 7.64 6.74 -2.18
C GLU A 80 8.60 6.31 -1.07
N ALA A 81 8.13 6.19 0.16
CA ALA A 81 8.93 5.68 1.27
C ALA A 81 9.40 4.24 1.00
N LEU A 82 8.50 3.37 0.54
CA LEU A 82 8.83 1.98 0.19
C LEU A 82 9.82 1.89 -0.99
N ILE A 83 9.66 2.73 -2.02
CA ILE A 83 10.59 2.83 -3.15
C ILE A 83 11.97 3.25 -2.67
N ASN A 84 12.05 4.27 -1.81
CA ASN A 84 13.31 4.72 -1.22
C ASN A 84 13.98 3.65 -0.34
N MET A 85 13.20 2.71 0.20
CA MET A 85 13.69 1.55 0.95
C MET A 85 14.01 0.33 0.07
N GLY A 86 13.87 0.46 -1.25
CA GLY A 86 14.30 -0.50 -2.27
C GLY A 86 13.21 -1.45 -2.77
N ILE A 87 11.92 -1.14 -2.56
CA ILE A 87 10.82 -1.88 -3.21
C ILE A 87 10.68 -1.39 -4.65
N ASN A 88 10.50 -2.31 -5.60
CA ASN A 88 10.29 -1.95 -7.01
C ASN A 88 8.99 -1.13 -7.16
N GLU A 89 9.05 -0.01 -7.88
CA GLU A 89 7.89 0.83 -8.17
C GLU A 89 6.82 0.12 -9.00
N ASP A 90 7.21 -0.80 -9.89
CA ASP A 90 6.31 -1.51 -10.79
C ASP A 90 5.25 -2.38 -10.08
N VAL A 91 5.51 -2.74 -8.82
CA VAL A 91 4.58 -3.54 -8.01
C VAL A 91 3.70 -2.69 -7.10
N LEU A 92 3.90 -1.38 -7.02
CA LEU A 92 3.19 -0.49 -6.10
C LEU A 92 2.11 0.32 -6.82
N PHE A 93 0.88 0.22 -6.35
CA PHE A 93 -0.29 0.89 -6.93
C PHE A 93 -0.95 1.79 -5.88
N PRO A 94 -0.54 3.07 -5.77
CA PRO A 94 -1.16 4.02 -4.85
C PRO A 94 -2.57 4.42 -5.31
N ILE A 95 -3.55 4.26 -4.42
CA ILE A 95 -4.95 4.62 -4.66
C ILE A 95 -5.46 5.46 -3.49
N GLY A 96 -6.17 6.55 -3.77
CA GLY A 96 -6.92 7.27 -2.75
C GLY A 96 -8.40 6.94 -2.82
N LEU A 97 -8.94 6.43 -1.72
CA LEU A 97 -10.34 6.04 -1.56
C LEU A 97 -11.24 7.23 -1.21
N GLY A 98 -10.66 8.36 -0.78
CA GLY A 98 -11.42 9.50 -0.27
C GLY A 98 -12.04 9.19 1.09
N GLN A 99 -13.25 9.72 1.32
CA GLN A 99 -13.97 9.51 2.58
C GLN A 99 -14.51 8.09 2.64
N VAL A 100 -14.16 7.35 3.69
CA VAL A 100 -14.75 6.04 3.97
C VAL A 100 -15.58 6.15 5.24
N SER A 101 -16.88 5.88 5.12
CA SER A 101 -17.80 5.94 6.26
C SER A 101 -17.64 4.70 7.13
N LEU A 102 -16.74 4.79 8.12
CA LEU A 102 -16.48 3.72 9.10
C LEU A 102 -17.13 4.05 10.44
N GLN A 103 -17.47 3.01 11.22
CA GLN A 103 -18.01 3.19 12.58
C GLN A 103 -17.06 3.99 13.47
N GLU A 104 -15.75 3.66 13.42
CA GLU A 104 -14.70 4.44 14.07
C GLU A 104 -14.05 5.39 13.06
N ALA A 105 -14.43 6.67 13.10
CA ALA A 105 -13.95 7.68 12.16
C ALA A 105 -12.42 7.82 12.15
N SER A 106 -11.74 7.53 13.26
CA SER A 106 -10.27 7.52 13.35
C SER A 106 -9.62 6.52 12.39
N MET A 107 -10.29 5.40 12.08
CA MET A 107 -9.83 4.41 11.09
C MET A 107 -9.87 4.96 9.66
N GLY A 108 -10.53 6.09 9.44
CA GLY A 108 -10.52 6.77 8.15
C GLY A 108 -9.17 7.39 7.82
N ARG A 109 -8.29 7.71 8.79
CA ARG A 109 -7.00 8.37 8.53
C ARG A 109 -5.85 7.38 8.38
N THR A 110 -6.05 6.38 7.54
CA THR A 110 -5.14 5.23 7.46
C THR A 110 -4.87 4.89 5.99
N VAL A 111 -3.66 4.37 5.73
CA VAL A 111 -3.33 3.66 4.50
C VAL A 111 -3.39 2.16 4.77
N PHE A 112 -4.16 1.45 3.95
CA PHE A 112 -4.30 0.01 3.97
C PHE A 112 -3.48 -0.60 2.84
N ILE A 113 -2.96 -1.80 3.07
CA ILE A 113 -2.24 -2.55 2.06
C ILE A 113 -3.10 -3.74 1.62
N ASN A 114 -3.16 -3.99 0.31
CA ASN A 114 -3.68 -5.24 -0.21
C ASN A 114 -2.71 -5.82 -1.23
N VAL A 115 -2.52 -7.12 -1.19
CA VAL A 115 -1.65 -7.84 -2.11
C VAL A 115 -2.48 -8.76 -2.98
N LEU A 116 -2.36 -8.57 -4.29
CA LEU A 116 -2.82 -9.53 -5.29
C LEU A 116 -1.62 -10.37 -5.74
N VAL A 117 -1.76 -11.69 -5.69
CA VAL A 117 -0.73 -12.63 -6.17
C VAL A 117 -1.31 -13.45 -7.32
N SER A 118 -0.55 -13.62 -8.39
CA SER A 118 -0.93 -14.43 -9.54
C SER A 118 0.25 -15.24 -10.05
N GLN A 119 -0.04 -16.27 -10.84
CA GLN A 119 0.98 -16.93 -11.65
C GLN A 119 1.54 -15.93 -12.66
N ARG A 120 2.86 -15.95 -12.90
CA ARG A 120 3.43 -15.17 -13.99
C ARG A 120 2.93 -15.78 -15.31
N SER A 121 2.13 -15.02 -16.07
CA SER A 121 1.65 -15.49 -17.37
C SER A 121 2.83 -15.67 -18.33
N SER A 122 3.04 -16.90 -18.79
CA SER A 122 4.01 -17.24 -19.83
C SER A 122 3.47 -16.89 -21.22
N ASN A 123 3.03 -15.66 -21.47
CA ASN A 123 2.48 -15.29 -22.78
C ASN A 123 2.92 -13.87 -23.17
N GLU A 124 4.21 -13.72 -23.49
CA GLU A 124 4.68 -12.75 -24.49
C GLU A 124 5.84 -13.41 -25.25
N GLY A 125 5.61 -13.82 -26.51
CA GLY A 125 6.71 -14.06 -27.45
C GLY A 125 6.64 -15.24 -28.42
N GLU A 126 5.69 -16.18 -28.34
CA GLU A 126 5.47 -17.10 -29.48
C GLU A 126 4.68 -16.37 -30.57
N THR A 127 5.42 -15.73 -31.48
CA THR A 127 4.91 -15.39 -32.81
C THR A 127 5.42 -16.49 -33.76
N PRO A 128 4.54 -17.17 -34.52
CA PRO A 128 4.92 -18.22 -35.45
C PRO A 128 5.77 -17.70 -36.63
#